data_AF-A0A2N1E301-F1
#
_entry.id   AF-A0A2N1E301-F1
#
_cell.length_a   1.000
_cell.length_b   1.000
_cell.length_c   1.000
_cell.angle_alpha   90.00
_cell.angle_beta   90.00
_cell.angle_gamma   90.00
#
_symmetry.space_group_name_H-M   'P 1'
#
loop_
_entity.id
_entity.type
_entity.pdbx_description
1 polymer ?
#
loop_
_entity_poly.entity_id
_entity_poly.type
_entity_poly.pdbx_seq_one_letter_code
_entity_poly.pdbx_strand_id
1 'polypeptide(L)'
;MAEYGLATWDENGVQQIGPASFTLRTVFSTLVTFSGAATGTGASQTFSVPGVNPQNCTAVVVPIGPYTTDQHILVQYEPEILTDQIRVWRGHRTAFEGQFGTGTQRLIVSRFK
;
A
#
# COMPACT_ATOMS: atom_id res chain seq x y z
N MET A 1 9.61 -2.81 -22.30
CA MET A 1 9.76 -2.18 -20.97
C MET A 1 11.08 -2.65 -20.39
N ALA A 2 11.91 -1.75 -19.88
CA ALA A 2 13.13 -2.16 -19.18
C ALA A 2 12.73 -2.77 -17.82
N GLU A 3 13.25 -3.96 -17.51
CA GLU A 3 13.08 -4.60 -16.21
C GLU A 3 14.22 -4.15 -15.28
N TYR A 4 13.88 -3.71 -14.07
CA TYR A 4 14.82 -3.30 -13.05
C TYR A 4 14.67 -4.23 -11.84
N GLY A 5 15.76 -4.79 -11.32
CA GLY A 5 15.72 -5.67 -10.16
C GLY A 5 16.94 -6.58 -10.03
N LEU A 6 16.93 -7.42 -8.99
CA LEU A 6 17.91 -8.49 -8.82
C LEU A 6 17.62 -9.59 -9.84
N ALA A 7 18.66 -9.96 -10.58
CA ALA A 7 18.62 -11.13 -11.43
C ALA A 7 19.93 -11.92 -11.31
N THR A 8 19.83 -13.23 -11.48
CA THR A 8 20.97 -14.13 -11.56
C THR A 8 20.86 -14.98 -12.82
N TRP A 9 22.01 -15.35 -13.37
CA TRP A 9 22.12 -16.17 -14.57
C TRP A 9 23.03 -17.35 -14.29
N ASP A 10 22.80 -18.47 -14.97
CA ASP A 10 23.73 -19.59 -14.95
C ASP A 10 24.90 -19.40 -15.94
N GLU A 11 25.78 -20.40 -16.02
CA GLU A 11 26.94 -20.42 -16.93
C GLU A 11 26.58 -20.36 -18.43
N ASN A 12 25.33 -20.69 -18.78
CA ASN A 12 24.82 -20.65 -20.15
C ASN A 12 24.05 -19.35 -20.46
N GLY A 13 24.00 -18.40 -19.51
CA GLY A 13 23.30 -17.14 -19.66
C GLY A 13 21.78 -17.25 -19.52
N VAL A 14 21.26 -18.36 -18.99
CA VAL A 14 19.83 -18.51 -18.71
C VAL A 14 19.51 -17.86 -17.37
N GLN A 15 18.46 -17.03 -17.34
CA GLN A 15 18.04 -16.35 -16.12
C GLN A 15 17.45 -17.35 -15.11
N GLN A 16 18.07 -17.43 -13.93
CA GLN A 16 17.67 -18.31 -12.83
C GLN A 16 16.73 -17.59 -11.85
N ILE A 17 17.11 -16.38 -11.44
CA ILE A 17 16.27 -15.49 -10.63
C ILE A 17 15.98 -14.24 -11.45
N GLY A 18 14.71 -13.85 -11.52
CA GLY A 18 14.26 -12.62 -12.15
C GLY A 18 12.96 -12.11 -11.54
N PRO A 19 12.47 -10.93 -11.97
CA PRO A 19 11.25 -10.34 -11.42
C PRO A 19 10.00 -11.23 -11.59
N ALA A 20 10.01 -12.15 -12.56
CA ALA A 20 8.97 -13.15 -12.77
C ALA A 20 9.08 -14.37 -11.82
N SER A 21 10.23 -14.59 -11.19
CA SER A 21 10.51 -15.73 -10.29
C SER A 21 10.01 -15.50 -8.86
N PHE A 22 9.74 -14.25 -8.47
CA PHE A 22 9.29 -13.92 -7.11
C PHE A 22 7.78 -14.16 -6.93
N THR A 23 7.42 -14.84 -5.84
CA THR A 23 6.02 -15.07 -5.43
C THR A 23 5.32 -13.79 -4.98
N LEU A 24 6.06 -12.85 -4.38
CA LEU A 24 5.57 -11.56 -3.93
C LEU A 24 6.48 -10.46 -4.46
N ARG A 25 5.88 -9.38 -4.98
CA ARG A 25 6.61 -8.21 -5.47
C ARG A 25 5.90 -6.92 -5.08
N THR A 26 6.59 -6.02 -4.40
CA THR A 26 6.11 -4.65 -4.18
C THR A 26 6.02 -3.93 -5.52
N VAL A 27 4.82 -3.48 -5.88
CA VAL A 27 4.56 -2.77 -7.14
C VAL A 27 4.23 -1.29 -6.94
N PHE A 28 3.90 -0.90 -5.72
CA PHE A 28 3.62 0.49 -5.39
C PHE A 28 4.00 0.76 -3.93
N SER A 29 4.67 1.90 -3.69
CA SER A 29 4.86 2.41 -2.35
C SER A 29 4.85 3.93 -2.37
N THR A 30 4.04 4.53 -1.49
CA THR A 30 3.94 5.97 -1.34
C THR A 30 3.66 6.35 0.10
N LEU A 31 3.93 7.60 0.44
CA LEU A 31 3.45 8.18 1.69
C LEU A 31 2.01 8.66 1.52
N VAL A 32 1.21 8.41 2.54
CA VAL A 32 -0.19 8.82 2.64
C VAL A 32 -0.30 9.77 3.81
N THR A 33 -0.68 11.01 3.52
CA THR A 33 -0.93 12.06 4.51
C THR A 33 -2.29 12.65 4.21
N PHE A 34 -3.19 12.67 5.19
CA PHE A 34 -4.50 13.30 5.02
C PHE A 34 -4.43 14.76 5.46
N SER A 35 -4.87 15.65 4.58
CA SER A 35 -5.16 17.04 4.90
C SER A 35 -6.65 17.28 4.69
N GLY A 36 -7.36 17.78 5.71
CA GLY A 36 -8.80 18.08 5.63
C GLY A 36 -9.70 17.25 6.55
N ALA A 37 -11.01 17.32 6.29
CA ALA A 37 -12.06 16.79 7.17
C ALA A 37 -11.94 15.28 7.39
N ALA A 38 -12.23 14.83 8.62
CA ALA A 38 -12.14 13.43 9.02
C ALA A 38 -13.19 12.50 8.43
N THR A 39 -14.24 13.09 7.89
CA THR A 39 -15.44 12.39 7.46
C THR A 39 -15.76 12.76 6.01
N GLY A 40 -16.65 11.98 5.40
CA GLY A 40 -17.08 12.20 4.01
C GLY A 40 -15.95 11.99 2.99
N THR A 41 -15.85 12.87 2.00
CA THR A 41 -14.87 12.75 0.91
C THR A 41 -13.42 12.92 1.37
N GLY A 42 -13.17 13.55 2.53
CA GLY A 42 -11.83 13.66 3.13
C GLY A 42 -11.38 12.43 3.93
N ALA A 43 -12.25 11.42 4.05
CA ALA A 43 -11.96 10.19 4.79
C ALA A 43 -11.12 9.17 4.01
N SER A 44 -10.95 9.35 2.69
CA SER A 44 -10.16 8.45 1.86
C SER A 44 -9.33 9.16 0.79
N GLN A 45 -8.26 8.50 0.37
CA GLN A 45 -7.43 8.87 -0.78
C GLN A 45 -7.31 7.67 -1.70
N THR A 46 -7.40 7.89 -3.01
CA THR A 46 -7.32 6.81 -4.00
C THR A 46 -6.04 6.95 -4.83
N PHE A 47 -5.31 5.85 -4.96
CA PHE A 47 -4.07 5.75 -5.71
C PHE A 47 -4.25 4.83 -6.91
N SER A 48 -3.82 5.27 -8.09
CA SER A 48 -3.80 4.42 -9.29
C SER A 48 -2.65 3.43 -9.20
N VAL A 49 -2.97 2.14 -9.28
CA VAL A 49 -2.00 1.03 -9.24
C VAL A 49 -2.38 0.00 -10.30
N PRO A 50 -2.03 0.22 -11.58
CA PRO A 50 -2.46 -0.66 -12.67
C PRO A 50 -2.03 -2.12 -12.49
N GLY A 51 -2.93 -3.04 -12.83
CA GLY A 51 -2.74 -4.48 -12.80
C GLY A 51 -3.04 -5.15 -11.44
N VAL A 52 -3.47 -4.39 -10.43
CA VAL A 52 -3.89 -4.96 -9.14
C VAL A 52 -5.39 -5.26 -9.11
N ASN A 53 -5.79 -6.28 -8.37
CA ASN A 53 -7.16 -6.57 -8.02
C ASN A 53 -7.19 -7.36 -6.70
N PRO A 54 -8.38 -7.54 -6.07
CA PRO A 54 -8.49 -8.27 -4.80
C PRO A 54 -7.98 -9.73 -4.83
N GLN A 55 -7.81 -10.33 -6.01
CA GLN A 55 -7.36 -11.71 -6.16
C GLN A 55 -5.85 -11.85 -6.34
N ASN A 56 -5.11 -10.76 -6.63
CA ASN A 56 -3.70 -10.85 -7.01
C ASN A 56 -2.76 -9.89 -6.27
N CYS A 57 -3.26 -9.18 -5.25
CA CYS A 57 -2.44 -8.27 -4.48
C CYS A 57 -2.85 -8.20 -3.00
N THR A 58 -1.89 -7.76 -2.19
CA THR A 58 -2.09 -7.31 -0.82
C THR A 58 -1.65 -5.86 -0.70
N ALA A 59 -2.33 -5.10 0.16
CA ALA A 59 -1.99 -3.73 0.48
C ALA A 59 -1.90 -3.60 1.99
N VAL A 60 -0.83 -2.98 2.47
CA VAL A 60 -0.62 -2.68 3.88
C VAL A 60 -0.25 -1.23 4.05
N VAL A 61 -0.68 -0.65 5.17
CA VAL A 61 -0.33 0.72 5.53
C VAL A 61 0.36 0.70 6.89
N VAL A 62 1.56 1.29 6.94
CA VAL A 62 2.43 1.23 8.12
C VAL A 62 2.79 2.65 8.56
N PRO A 63 2.60 3.02 9.84
CA PRO A 63 3.08 4.29 10.36
C PRO A 63 4.58 4.46 10.15
N ILE A 64 5.02 5.66 9.74
CA ILE A 64 6.45 5.98 9.57
C ILE A 64 7.00 6.93 10.64
N GLY A 65 6.13 7.42 11.52
CA GLY A 65 6.48 8.28 12.64
C GLY A 65 6.77 7.50 13.92
N PRO A 66 7.33 8.15 14.95
CA PRO A 66 7.52 7.54 16.26
C PRO A 66 6.18 7.15 16.89
N TYR A 67 6.18 6.06 17.65
CA TYR A 67 5.05 5.73 18.52
C TYR A 67 5.02 6.70 19.70
N THR A 68 4.03 7.59 19.73
CA THR A 68 3.82 8.56 20.80
C THR A 68 2.58 8.19 21.62
N THR A 69 2.35 8.87 22.75
CA THR A 69 1.12 8.69 23.53
C THR A 69 -0.10 9.36 22.88
N ASP A 70 0.08 10.10 21.78
CA ASP A 70 -1.02 10.66 21.00
C ASP A 70 -1.70 9.55 20.19
N GLN A 71 -2.89 9.15 20.65
CA GLN A 71 -3.65 8.05 20.07
C GLN A 71 -4.04 8.30 18.61
N HIS A 72 -4.19 9.55 18.17
CA HIS A 72 -4.64 9.87 16.81
C HIS A 72 -3.53 9.75 15.75
N ILE A 73 -2.26 9.91 16.13
CA ILE A 73 -1.14 9.74 15.19
C ILE A 73 -0.92 8.25 14.89
N LEU A 74 -1.35 7.36 15.80
CA LEU A 74 -1.12 5.92 15.74
C LEU A 74 -2.28 5.10 15.19
N VAL A 75 -3.44 5.71 14.93
CA VAL A 75 -4.56 4.99 14.31
C VAL A 75 -4.14 4.51 12.93
N GLN A 76 -4.14 3.20 12.74
CA GLN A 76 -3.78 2.58 11.46
C GLN A 76 -4.80 2.93 10.38
N TYR A 77 -4.31 3.24 9.19
CA TYR A 77 -5.15 3.42 8.01
C TYR A 77 -5.58 2.07 7.43
N GLU A 78 -6.78 2.02 6.84
CA GLU A 78 -7.31 0.82 6.20
C GLU A 78 -7.14 0.92 4.67
N PRO A 79 -6.37 0.03 4.04
CA PRO A 79 -6.35 -0.09 2.59
C PRO A 79 -7.53 -0.94 2.10
N GLU A 80 -8.24 -0.42 1.09
CA GLU A 80 -9.25 -1.10 0.30
C GLU A 80 -8.70 -1.34 -1.10
N ILE A 81 -8.65 -2.61 -1.50
CA ILE A 81 -8.17 -3.03 -2.82
C ILE A 81 -9.33 -2.98 -3.81
N LEU A 82 -9.15 -2.22 -4.89
CA LEU A 82 -10.07 -2.13 -6.02
C LEU A 82 -9.34 -2.62 -7.28
N THR A 83 -10.07 -2.72 -8.40
CA THR A 83 -9.43 -3.02 -9.69
C THR A 83 -8.62 -1.81 -10.13
N ASP A 84 -7.33 -2.02 -10.40
CA ASP A 84 -6.34 -1.02 -10.83
C ASP A 84 -6.11 0.15 -9.86
N GLN A 85 -6.64 0.06 -8.64
CA GLN A 85 -6.62 1.15 -7.66
C GLN A 85 -6.53 0.63 -6.23
N ILE A 86 -5.87 1.40 -5.37
CA ILE A 86 -5.90 1.21 -3.93
C ILE A 86 -6.50 2.46 -3.30
N ARG A 87 -7.61 2.29 -2.57
CA ARG A 87 -8.18 3.35 -1.75
C ARG A 87 -7.69 3.19 -0.32
N VAL A 88 -7.17 4.24 0.29
CA VAL A 88 -6.75 4.24 1.68
C VAL A 88 -7.73 5.07 2.47
N TRP A 89 -8.24 4.51 3.56
CA TRP A 89 -9.12 5.16 4.51
C TRP A 89 -8.32 5.56 5.75
N ARG A 90 -8.56 6.77 6.27
CA ARG A 90 -7.86 7.29 7.47
C ARG A 90 -8.32 6.67 8.79
N GLY A 91 -8.85 5.45 8.76
CA GLY A 91 -9.49 4.73 9.85
C GLY A 91 -10.36 3.61 9.28
N HIS A 92 -11.13 2.94 10.13
CA HIS A 92 -11.99 1.84 9.67
C HIS A 92 -13.15 2.36 8.80
N ARG A 93 -13.31 1.83 7.59
CA ARG A 93 -14.23 2.36 6.57
C ARG A 93 -15.71 2.37 6.94
N THR A 94 -16.12 1.55 7.92
CA THR A 94 -17.51 1.51 8.41
C THR A 94 -17.70 2.18 9.78
N ALA A 95 -16.63 2.69 10.39
CA ALA A 95 -16.70 3.33 11.70
C ALA A 95 -16.91 4.84 11.56
N PHE A 96 -18.15 5.26 11.32
CA PHE A 96 -18.50 6.65 11.06
C PHE A 96 -18.23 7.60 12.26
N GLU A 97 -18.25 7.08 13.49
CA GLU A 97 -17.88 7.80 14.72
C GLU A 97 -16.56 7.27 15.33
N GLY A 98 -15.79 6.50 14.55
CA GLY A 98 -14.55 5.89 14.99
C GLY A 98 -13.41 6.89 15.16
N GLN A 99 -12.30 6.42 15.71
CA GLN A 99 -11.06 7.18 15.71
C GLN A 99 -10.47 7.23 14.30
N PHE A 100 -10.07 8.43 13.87
CA PHE A 100 -9.40 8.65 12.60
C PHE A 100 -7.96 9.06 12.83
N GLY A 101 -7.07 8.49 12.01
CA GLY A 101 -5.65 8.76 12.06
C GLY A 101 -5.26 10.06 11.36
N THR A 102 -4.31 10.76 11.95
CA THR A 102 -3.78 12.05 11.46
C THR A 102 -2.31 11.99 11.07
N GLY A 103 -1.60 10.93 11.47
CA GLY A 103 -0.18 10.74 11.16
C GLY A 103 0.09 10.23 9.75
N THR A 104 1.20 10.63 9.15
CA THR A 104 1.65 10.10 7.84
C THR A 104 2.00 8.62 7.95
N GLN A 105 1.51 7.82 7.00
CA GLN A 105 1.79 6.39 6.92
C GLN A 105 2.28 6.02 5.52
N ARG A 106 3.00 4.90 5.38
CA ARG A 106 3.46 4.37 4.10
C ARG A 106 2.51 3.28 3.63
N LEU A 107 1.91 3.50 2.46
CA LEU A 107 1.23 2.46 1.71
C LEU A 107 2.29 1.60 1.00
N ILE A 108 2.13 0.29 1.10
CA ILE A 108 2.93 -0.72 0.38
C ILE A 108 1.93 -1.68 -0.27
N VAL A 109 2.04 -1.85 -1.58
CA VAL A 109 1.19 -2.76 -2.36
C VAL A 109 2.09 -3.80 -2.98
N SER A 110 1.80 -5.07 -2.68
CA SER A 110 2.52 -6.22 -3.20
C SER A 110 1.60 -7.07 -4.04
N ARG A 111 2.03 -7.42 -5.25
CA ARG A 111 1.35 -8.40 -6.09
C ARG A 111 1.92 -9.78 -5.86
N PHE A 112 1.06 -10.78 -5.98
CA PHE A 112 1.43 -12.19 -5.98
C PHE A 112 0.91 -12.89 -7.23
N LYS A 113 1.53 -14.03 -7.55
CA LYS A 113 1.08 -14.95 -8.59
C LYS A 113 0.21 -16.05 -7.99
#